data_AF-A0A820KL47-F1
#
_entry.id   AF-A0A820KL47-F1
#
_cell.length_a   1.000
_cell.length_b   1.000
_cell.length_c   1.000
_cell.angle_alpha   90.00
_cell.angle_beta   90.00
_cell.angle_gamma   90.00
#
_symmetry.space_group_name_H-M   'P 1'
#
loop_
_entity.id
_entity.type
_entity.pdbx_description
1 polymer ?
#
loop_
_entity_poly.entity_id
_entity_poly.type
_entity_poly.pdbx_seq_one_letter_code
_entity_poly.pdbx_strand_id
1 'polypeptide(L)' 'MIAAGTGIAPFRGFIQERVAQFVCGREIGRTILYYGCRSDDDFLYSDELNKWSKLGAVEVKSVFSRQNNN' A
#
# COMPACT_ATOMS: atom_id res chain seq x y z
N MET A 1 2.46 -5.16 -7.30
CA MET A 1 3.62 -4.31 -6.91
C MET A 1 4.29 -4.95 -5.71
N ILE A 2 5.62 -4.87 -5.61
CA ILE A 2 6.40 -5.44 -4.51
C ILE A 2 7.41 -4.39 -4.07
N ALA A 3 7.43 -4.05 -2.79
CA ALA A 3 8.34 -3.07 -2.22
C ALA A 3 8.69 -3.39 -0.78
N ALA A 4 9.82 -2.85 -0.31
CA ALA A 4 10.16 -2.84 1.10
C ALA A 4 10.79 -1.49 1.49
N GLY A 5 10.51 -1.02 2.71
CA GLY A 5 11.01 0.26 3.22
C GLY A 5 10.76 1.40 2.23
N THR A 6 11.80 2.18 1.92
CA THR A 6 11.73 3.31 0.98
C THR A 6 11.50 2.91 -0.47
N GLY A 7 11.65 1.63 -0.83
CA GLY A 7 11.32 1.09 -2.15
C GLY A 7 9.84 1.24 -2.54
N ILE A 8 8.98 1.67 -1.62
CA ILE A 8 7.58 2.03 -1.90
C ILE A 8 7.42 3.32 -2.71
N ALA A 9 8.43 4.20 -2.71
CA ALA A 9 8.33 5.54 -3.30
C ALA A 9 7.69 5.60 -4.71
N PRO A 10 8.12 4.81 -5.71
CA PRO A 10 7.48 4.84 -7.03
C PRO A 10 6.04 4.29 -7.01
N PHE A 11 5.77 3.29 -6.17
CA PHE A 11 4.45 2.67 -6.08
C PHE A 11 3.43 3.55 -5.37
N ARG A 12 3.87 4.44 -4.48
CA ARG A 12 2.98 5.45 -3.87
C ARG A 12 2.33 6.32 -4.94
N GLY A 13 3.12 6.88 -5.87
CA GLY A 13 2.59 7.68 -6.97
C GLY A 13 1.69 6.85 -7.91
N PHE A 14 2.07 5.60 -8.18
CA PHE A 14 1.25 4.73 -9.01
C PHE A 14 -0.11 4.41 -8.37
N ILE A 15 -0.16 4.17 -7.06
CA ILE A 15 -1.41 3.95 -6.32
C ILE A 15 -2.25 5.22 -6.28
N GLN A 16 -1.64 6.41 -6.12
CA GLN A 16 -2.37 7.68 -6.17
C GLN A 16 -3.12 7.85 -7.50
N GLU A 17 -2.47 7.54 -8.62
CA GLU A 17 -3.12 7.56 -9.94
C GLU A 17 -4.26 6.52 -10.03
N ARG A 18 -4.04 5.30 -9.52
CA ARG A 18 -5.09 4.27 -9.47
C ARG A 18 -6.31 4.73 -8.67
N VAL A 19 -6.08 5.36 -7.52
CA VAL A 19 -7.12 5.90 -6.63
C VAL A 19 -7.87 7.04 -7.31
N ALA A 20 -7.17 7.97 -7.96
CA ALA A 20 -7.81 9.06 -8.69
C ALA A 20 -8.75 8.53 -9.78
N GLN A 21 -8.30 7.54 -10.56
CA GLN A 21 -9.14 6.89 -11.56
C GLN A 21 -10.36 6.19 -10.94
N PHE A 22 -10.18 5.50 -9.81
CA PHE A 22 -11.26 4.83 -9.09
C PHE A 22 -12.32 5.80 -8.58
N VAL A 23 -11.90 6.91 -7.94
CA VAL A 23 -12.81 7.94 -7.41
C VAL A 23 -13.57 8.64 -8.53
N CYS A 24 -12.97 8.78 -9.71
CA CYS A 24 -13.64 9.29 -10.91
C CYS A 24 -14.58 8.27 -11.58
N GLY A 25 -14.82 7.11 -10.98
CA GLY A 25 -15.73 6.09 -11.49
C GLY A 25 -15.19 5.31 -12.71
N ARG A 26 -13.89 5.38 -12.99
CA ARG A 26 -13.29 4.55 -14.04
C ARG A 26 -13.14 3.12 -13.54
N GLU A 27 -13.31 2.17 -14.45
CA GLU A 27 -13.00 0.78 -14.16
C GLU A 27 -11.49 0.62 -13.93
N ILE A 28 -11.13 -0.10 -12.86
CA ILE A 28 -9.73 -0.31 -12.47
C ILE A 28 -9.46 -1.81 -12.39
N GLY A 29 -8.30 -2.23 -12.88
CA GLY A 29 -7.83 -3.59 -12.65
C GLY A 29 -7.44 -3.82 -11.19
N ARG A 30 -7.45 -5.10 -10.77
CA ARG A 30 -7.00 -5.50 -9.44
C ARG A 30 -5.57 -5.01 -9.19
N THR A 31 -5.40 -4.21 -8.15
CA THR A 31 -4.12 -3.63 -7.76
C THR A 31 -3.71 -4.20 -6.41
N ILE A 32 -2.56 -4.88 -6.34
CA ILE A 32 -2.03 -5.48 -5.11
C ILE A 32 -0.64 -4.94 -4.82
N LEU A 33 -0.39 -4.52 -3.58
CA LEU A 33 0.91 -4.16 -3.04
C LEU A 33 1.34 -5.18 -1.99
N TYR A 34 2.46 -5.88 -2.23
CA TYR A 34 3.20 -6.59 -1.18
C TYR A 34 4.24 -5.65 -0.60
N TYR A 35 4.15 -5.34 0.68
CA TYR A 35 5.00 -4.36 1.36
C TYR A 35 5.74 -4.97 2.54
N GLY A 36 7.08 -4.87 2.54
CA GLY A 36 7.96 -5.33 3.61
C GLY A 36 8.50 -4.19 4.48
N CYS A 37 8.45 -4.33 5.80
CA CYS A 37 9.18 -3.46 6.73
C CYS A 37 9.63 -4.23 7.98
N ARG A 38 10.22 -3.57 8.99
CA ARG A 38 10.70 -4.26 10.20
C ARG A 38 9.56 -4.51 11.17
N SER A 39 8.88 -3.45 11.61
CA SER A 39 7.70 -3.47 12.47
C SER A 39 6.67 -2.47 11.96
N ASP A 40 5.53 -2.36 12.67
CA ASP A 40 4.51 -1.35 12.41
C ASP A 40 5.07 0.09 12.44
N ASP A 41 6.07 0.38 13.28
CA ASP A 41 6.72 1.70 13.36
C ASP A 41 7.46 2.10 12.07
N ASP A 42 7.94 1.10 11.32
CA ASP A 42 8.63 1.29 10.04
C ASP A 42 7.66 1.24 8.85
N PHE A 43 6.35 1.11 9.08
CA PHE A 43 5.36 1.03 8.01
C PHE A 43 5.08 2.43 7.43
N LEU A 44 5.92 2.82 6.47
CA LEU A 44 5.77 4.07 5.73
C LEU A 44 4.39 4.18 5.06
N TYR A 45 3.71 5.30 5.31
CA TYR A 45 2.41 5.66 4.72
C TYR A 45 1.26 4.70 5.07
N SER A 46 1.36 3.99 6.19
CA SER A 46 0.35 3.00 6.63
C SER A 46 -1.09 3.55 6.61
N ASP A 47 -1.33 4.75 7.15
CA ASP A 47 -2.65 5.39 7.18
C ASP A 47 -3.22 5.65 5.77
N GLU A 48 -2.38 6.17 4.87
CA GLU A 48 -2.76 6.49 3.49
C GLU A 48 -3.10 5.20 2.73
N LEU A 49 -2.26 4.17 2.86
CA LEU A 49 -2.46 2.86 2.24
C LEU A 49 -3.71 2.15 2.79
N ASN A 50 -3.94 2.21 4.10
CA ASN A 50 -5.12 1.64 4.74
C ASN A 50 -6.40 2.34 4.26
N LYS A 51 -6.38 3.68 4.12
CA LYS A 51 -7.49 4.44 3.56
C LYS A 51 -7.83 3.99 2.14
N TRP A 52 -6.83 3.88 1.27
CA TRP A 52 -7.04 3.44 -0.11
C TRP A 52 -7.42 1.97 -0.22
N SER A 53 -6.99 1.14 0.73
CA SER A 53 -7.42 -0.26 0.79
C SER A 53 -8.87 -0.41 1.21
N LYS A 54 -9.33 0.37 2.20
CA LYS A 54 -10.75 0.45 2.57
C LYS A 54 -11.64 0.98 1.43
N LEU A 55 -11.10 1.88 0.60
CA LEU A 55 -11.78 2.37 -0.60
C LEU A 55 -11.89 1.29 -1.70
N GLY A 56 -11.11 0.20 -1.63
CA GLY A 56 -11.06 -0.84 -2.64
C GLY A 56 -10.11 -0.56 -3.81
N ALA A 57 -9.36 0.55 -3.76
CA ALA A 57 -8.46 0.95 -4.84
C ALA A 57 -7.15 0.13 -4.87
N VAL A 58 -6.75 -0.45 -3.74
CA VAL A 58 -5.55 -1.30 -3.62
C VAL A 58 -5.69 -2.34 -2.51
N GLU A 59 -5.25 -3.57 -2.77
CA GLU A 59 -5.08 -4.59 -1.74
C GLU A 59 -3.65 -4.52 -1.18
N VAL A 60 -3.50 -4.36 0.13
CA VAL A 60 -2.18 -4.25 0.78
C VAL A 60 -1.89 -5.54 1.56
N LYS A 61 -0.74 -6.15 1.27
CA LYS A 61 -0.20 -7.32 1.98
C LYS A 61 1.09 -6.88 2.68
N SER A 62 1.00 -6.51 3.94
CA SER A 62 2.15 -6.14 4.75
C SER A 62 2.86 -7.39 5.29
N VAL A 63 4.19 -7.34 5.34
CA VAL A 63 5.05 -8.38 5.91
C VAL A 63 6.09 -7.69 6.80
N PHE A 64 6.20 -8.16 8.04
CA PHE A 64 7.09 -7.58 9.04
C PHE A 64 8.23 -8.54 9.36
N SER A 65 9.46 -8.07 9.16
CA SER A 65 10.68 -8.88 9.38
C SER A 65 11.11 -8.97 10.85
N ARG A 66 10.60 -8.08 11.71
CA ARG A 66 10.90 -7.96 13.14
C ARG A 66 9.64 -7.56 13.93
N GLN A 67 8.54 -8.26 13.67
CA GLN A 67 7.32 -8.09 14.45
C GLN A 67 7.62 -8.54 15.89
N ASN A 68 7.58 -7.61 16.85
CA ASN A 68 7.64 -7.99 18.25
C ASN A 68 6.28 -8.59 18.63
N ASN A 69 6.22 -9.92 18.66
CA ASN A 69 5.12 -10.66 19.26
C ASN A 69 5.39 -10.72 20.77
N ASN A 70 5.05 -9.65 21.50
CA ASN A 70 4.91 -9.75 22.96
C ASN A 70 3.63 -10.51 23.31
#